data_AF-A0A7T1HVZ7-F1
#
_entry.id   AF-A0A7T1HVZ7-F1
#
_cell.length_a   1.000
_cell.length_b   1.000
_cell.length_c   1.000
_cell.angle_alpha   90.00
_cell.angle_beta   90.00
_cell.angle_gamma   90.00
#
_symmetry.space_group_name_H-M   'P 1'
#
loop_
_entity.id
_entity.type
_entity.pdbx_description
1 polymer ?
#
loop_
_entity_poly.entity_id
_entity_poly.type
_entity_poly.pdbx_seq_one_letter_code
_entity_poly.pdbx_strand_id
1 'polypeptide(L)'
;MRTTLTIDDGLLRQLRQKALDSGKTFKQVVNETLRAGLQQPVEAARHRYVCPTFSMGQPQWPVDLDKALTLAAELEDQEIVTQLMQGQ
;
A
#
# COMPACT_ATOMS: atom_id res chain seq x y z
N MET A 1 4.70 -8.73 40.26
CA MET A 1 4.86 -10.20 40.31
C MET A 1 6.25 -10.57 39.78
N ARG A 2 6.85 -11.65 40.28
CA ARG A 2 8.09 -12.22 39.72
C ARG A 2 7.72 -13.32 38.73
N THR A 3 8.19 -13.19 37.49
CA THR A 3 7.91 -14.12 36.41
C THR A 3 9.22 -14.46 35.71
N THR A 4 9.42 -15.72 35.37
CA THR A 4 10.53 -16.19 34.54
C THR A 4 9.97 -16.51 33.17
N LEU A 5 10.55 -15.94 32.11
CA LEU A 5 10.15 -16.19 30.74
C LEU A 5 11.38 -16.33 29.85
N THR A 6 11.30 -17.19 28.84
CA THR A 6 12.37 -17.38 27.87
C THR A 6 12.25 -16.35 26.76
N ILE A 7 13.33 -15.63 26.46
CA ILE A 7 13.43 -14.64 25.39
C ILE A 7 14.56 -15.09 24.46
N ASP A 8 14.35 -15.03 23.15
CA ASP A 8 15.43 -15.33 22.21
C ASP A 8 16.58 -14.30 22.31
N ASP A 9 17.79 -14.69 21.92
CA ASP A 9 18.96 -13.84 22.06
C ASP A 9 18.87 -12.55 21.24
N GLY A 10 18.16 -12.58 20.10
CA GLY A 10 17.96 -11.41 19.25
C GLY A 10 17.08 -10.36 19.92
N LEU A 11 15.95 -10.78 20.47
CA LEU A 11 15.04 -9.91 21.19
C LEU A 11 15.66 -9.39 22.49
N LEU A 12 16.44 -10.21 23.19
CA LEU A 12 17.18 -9.79 24.38
C LEU A 12 18.17 -8.66 24.06
N ARG A 13 18.91 -8.77 22.95
CA ARG A 13 19.83 -7.72 22.49
C ARG A 13 19.10 -6.43 22.16
N GLN A 14 17.98 -6.51 21.42
CA GLN A 14 17.16 -5.35 21.06
C GLN A 14 16.59 -4.63 22.29
N LEU A 15 16.07 -5.38 23.26
CA LEU A 15 15.54 -4.81 24.50
C LEU A 15 16.62 -4.14 25.34
N ARG A 16 17.84 -4.69 25.37
CA ARG A 16 18.99 -4.06 26.05
C ARG A 16 19.44 -2.78 25.36
N GLN A 17 19.52 -2.79 24.03
CA GLN A 17 19.86 -1.60 23.26
C GLN A 17 18.82 -0.48 23.51
N LYS A 18 17.53 -0.82 23.42
CA LYS A 18 16.45 0.12 23.70
C LYS A 18 16.49 0.68 25.13
N ALA A 19 16.94 -0.12 26.12
CA ALA A 19 17.15 0.35 27.48
C ALA A 19 18.32 1.34 27.60
N LEU A 20 19.42 1.09 26.90
CA LEU A 20 20.55 2.02 26.82
C LEU A 20 20.13 3.34 26.16
N ASP A 21 19.48 3.26 25.00
CA ASP A 21 19.10 4.44 24.22
C ASP A 21 18.07 5.32 24.95
N SER A 22 17.16 4.70 25.70
CA SER A 22 16.12 5.42 26.46
C SER A 22 16.54 5.83 27.87
N GLY A 23 17.71 5.40 28.36
CA GLY A 23 18.15 5.60 29.74
C GLY A 23 17.24 4.95 30.80
N LYS A 24 16.36 4.03 30.40
CA LYS A 24 15.40 3.36 31.28
C LYS A 24 15.95 2.02 31.76
N THR A 25 15.45 1.55 32.90
CA THR A 25 15.81 0.21 33.37
C THR A 25 15.29 -0.86 32.40
N PHE A 26 16.03 -1.96 32.24
CA PHE A 26 15.63 -3.08 31.38
C PHE A 26 14.19 -3.55 31.69
N LYS A 27 13.83 -3.67 32.97
CA LYS A 27 12.48 -4.02 33.42
C LYS A 27 11.41 -3.05 32.92
N GLN A 28 11.66 -1.74 32.94
CA GLN A 28 10.72 -0.75 32.43
C GLN A 28 10.51 -0.94 30.93
N VAL A 29 11.59 -1.07 30.16
CA VAL A 29 11.53 -1.28 28.71
C VAL A 29 10.78 -2.55 28.34
N VAL A 30 11.02 -3.66 29.05
CA VAL A 30 10.28 -4.91 28.81
C VAL A 30 8.79 -4.72 29.05
N ASN A 31 8.40 -4.13 30.20
CA ASN A 31 6.97 -3.94 30.50
C ASN A 31 6.30 -2.95 29.55
N GLU A 32 6.95 -1.85 29.19
CA GLU A 32 6.42 -0.89 28.22
C GLU A 32 6.26 -1.52 26.84
N THR A 33 7.24 -2.30 26.39
CA THR A 33 7.19 -2.99 25.09
C THR A 33 6.08 -4.03 25.07
N LEU A 34 5.91 -4.82 26.14
CA LEU A 34 4.81 -5.77 26.26
C LEU A 34 3.45 -5.09 26.29
N ARG A 35 3.30 -3.98 27.05
CA ARG A 35 2.05 -3.21 27.03
C ARG A 35 1.76 -2.66 25.64
N ALA A 36 2.74 -2.09 24.96
CA ALA A 36 2.56 -1.57 23.61
C ALA A 36 2.10 -2.68 22.65
N GLY A 37 2.70 -3.87 22.73
CA GLY A 37 2.28 -5.02 21.92
C GLY A 37 0.87 -5.53 22.26
N LEU A 38 0.45 -5.48 23.53
CA LEU A 38 -0.91 -5.87 23.94
C LEU A 38 -1.97 -4.81 23.60
N GLN A 39 -1.57 -3.53 23.51
CA GLN A 39 -2.45 -2.41 23.16
C GLN A 39 -2.51 -2.17 21.65
N GLN A 40 -1.54 -2.69 20.90
CA GLN A 40 -1.57 -2.61 19.45
C GLN A 40 -2.82 -3.36 18.99
N PRO A 41 -3.82 -2.67 18.39
CA PRO A 41 -4.93 -3.37 17.80
C PRO A 41 -4.33 -4.34 16.79
N VAL A 42 -4.72 -5.61 16.84
CA VAL A 42 -4.48 -6.56 15.74
C VAL A 42 -4.87 -5.78 14.50
N GLU A 43 -3.89 -5.45 13.66
CA GLU A 43 -4.03 -4.49 12.57
C GLU A 43 -5.36 -4.82 11.89
N ALA A 44 -6.37 -3.96 12.07
CA ALA A 44 -7.70 -4.25 11.55
C ALA A 44 -7.46 -4.46 10.07
N ALA A 45 -7.60 -5.71 9.61
CA ALA A 45 -7.07 -6.15 8.32
C ALA A 45 -7.39 -5.06 7.31
N ARG A 46 -6.35 -4.38 6.79
CA ARG A 46 -6.54 -3.18 5.98
C ARG A 46 -7.56 -3.57 4.93
N HIS A 47 -8.76 -2.99 5.01
CA HIS A 47 -9.86 -3.44 4.17
C HIS A 47 -9.38 -3.32 2.74
N ARG A 48 -9.47 -4.42 1.99
CA ARG A 48 -9.02 -4.43 0.60
C ARG A 48 -9.70 -3.28 -0.11
N TYR A 49 -8.92 -2.34 -0.62
CA TYR A 49 -9.45 -1.26 -1.43
C TYR A 49 -10.16 -1.86 -2.65
N VAL A 50 -11.44 -1.52 -2.85
CA VAL A 50 -12.23 -1.99 -3.98
C VAL A 50 -12.48 -0.82 -4.90
N CYS A 51 -12.04 -0.92 -6.16
CA CYS A 51 -12.39 0.06 -7.20
C CYS A 51 -13.82 -0.19 -7.67
N PRO A 52 -14.74 0.79 -7.55
CA PRO A 52 -16.08 0.64 -8.12
C PRO A 52 -16.01 0.50 -9.64
N THR A 53 -16.80 -0.41 -10.20
CA THR A 53 -16.97 -0.54 -11.64
C THR A 53 -18.16 0.30 -12.11
N PHE A 54 -18.03 0.92 -13.26
CA PHE A 54 -19.09 1.69 -13.90
C PHE A 54 -19.43 1.09 -15.25
N SER A 55 -20.72 1.01 -15.58
CA SER A 55 -21.15 0.57 -16.91
C SER A 55 -20.85 1.66 -17.92
N MET A 56 -19.91 1.40 -18.84
CA MET A 56 -19.59 2.32 -19.96
C MET A 56 -20.44 2.05 -21.21
N GLY A 57 -21.47 1.20 -21.10
CA GLY A 57 -22.28 0.77 -22.24
C GLY A 57 -21.55 -0.23 -23.14
N GLN A 58 -22.15 -0.50 -24.31
CA GLN A 58 -21.48 -1.30 -25.34
C GLN A 58 -20.56 -0.41 -26.16
N PRO A 59 -19.34 -0.87 -26.50
CA PRO A 59 -18.49 -0.13 -27.41
C PRO A 59 -19.21 0.04 -28.75
N GLN A 60 -19.21 1.29 -29.24
CA GLN A 60 -19.94 1.68 -30.45
C GLN A 60 -19.39 1.02 -31.72
N TRP A 61 -18.14 0.54 -31.66
CA TRP A 61 -17.45 -0.21 -32.70
C TRP A 61 -16.80 -1.47 -32.12
N PRO A 62 -16.61 -2.54 -32.93
CA PRO A 62 -15.75 -3.65 -32.55
C PRO A 62 -14.29 -3.17 -32.51
N VAL A 63 -13.92 -2.50 -31.42
CA VAL A 63 -12.55 -2.02 -31.17
C VAL A 63 -11.82 -3.03 -30.31
N ASP A 64 -10.68 -3.50 -30.82
CA ASP A 64 -9.75 -4.31 -30.06
C ASP A 64 -8.96 -3.41 -29.10
N LEU A 65 -9.40 -3.36 -27.84
CA LEU A 65 -8.74 -2.56 -26.80
C LEU A 65 -7.40 -3.15 -26.36
N ASP A 66 -7.06 -4.40 -26.72
CA ASP A 66 -5.71 -4.93 -26.46
C ASP A 66 -4.67 -4.17 -27.31
N LYS A 67 -5.10 -3.50 -28.39
CA LYS A 67 -4.28 -2.63 -29.24
C LYS A 67 -4.65 -1.15 -29.11
N ALA A 68 -4.96 -0.71 -27.89
CA ALA A 68 -5.39 0.67 -27.60
C ALA A 68 -4.46 1.76 -28.15
N LEU A 69 -3.13 1.53 -28.16
CA LEU A 69 -2.17 2.52 -28.69
C LEU A 69 -2.28 2.72 -30.20
N THR A 70 -2.52 1.64 -30.96
CA THR A 70 -2.74 1.73 -32.40
C THR A 70 -4.05 2.45 -32.69
N LEU A 71 -5.12 2.11 -31.97
CA LEU A 71 -6.40 2.79 -32.06
C LEU A 71 -6.26 4.30 -31.74
N ALA A 72 -5.50 4.66 -30.72
CA ALA A 72 -5.27 6.05 -30.36
C ALA A 72 -4.55 6.82 -31.47
N ALA A 73 -3.52 6.22 -32.10
CA ALA A 73 -2.81 6.83 -33.22
C ALA A 73 -3.73 7.02 -34.44
N GLU A 74 -4.56 6.03 -34.77
CA GLU A 74 -5.52 6.16 -35.89
C GLU A 74 -6.55 7.27 -35.65
N LEU A 75 -7.05 7.41 -34.42
CA LEU A 75 -7.97 8.49 -34.05
C LEU A 75 -7.30 9.87 -34.11
N GLU A 76 -6.03 9.96 -33.70
CA GLU A 76 -5.23 11.17 -33.79
C GLU A 76 -4.96 11.57 -35.25
N ASP A 77 -4.59 10.61 -36.10
CA ASP A 77 -4.39 10.85 -37.53
C ASP A 77 -5.68 11.36 -38.21
N GLN A 78 -6.83 10.78 -37.88
CA GLN A 78 -8.13 11.22 -38.40
C GLN A 78 -8.45 12.67 -38.00
N GLU A 79 -8.16 13.04 -36.76
CA GLU A 79 -8.36 14.40 -36.26
C GLU A 79 -7.39 15.39 -36.93
N ILE A 80 -6.11 15.04 -37.10
CA ILE A 80 -5.13 15.87 -37.81
C ILE A 80 -5.57 16.15 -39.25
N VAL A 81 -6.04 15.12 -39.97
CA VAL A 81 -6.56 15.30 -41.34
C VAL A 81 -7.74 16.26 -41.34
N THR A 82 -8.64 16.13 -40.37
CA THR A 82 -9.82 17.00 -40.23
C THR A 82 -9.42 18.46 -39.99
N GLN A 83 -8.46 18.72 -39.12
CA GLN A 83 -7.95 20.07 -38.83
C GLN A 83 -7.27 20.70 -40.06
N LEU A 84 -6.42 19.94 -40.76
CA LEU A 84 -5.76 20.39 -41.99
C LEU A 84 -6.76 20.73 -43.10
N MET A 85 -7.84 19.96 -43.24
CA MET A 85 -8.92 20.25 -44.19
C MET A 85 -9.72 21.50 -43.81
N GLN A 86 -9.83 21.80 -42.52
CA GLN A 86 -10.50 22.99 -42.00
C GLN A 86 -9.59 24.24 -41.99
N GLY A 87 -8.30 24.08 -42.34
CA GLY A 87 -7.33 25.18 -42.39
C GLY A 87 -6.98 25.76 -41.02
N GLN A 88 -7.11 24.97 -39.95
CA GLN A 88 -6.64 25.32 -38.61
C GLN A 88 -5.22 24.81 -38.35
#